data_AF-A0A8J6CC30-F1
#
_entry.id   AF-A0A8J6CC30-F1
#
_cell.length_a   1.000
_cell.length_b   1.000
_cell.length_c   1.000
_cell.angle_alpha   90.00
_cell.angle_beta   90.00
_cell.angle_gamma   90.00
#
_symmetry.space_group_name_H-M   'P 1'
#
loop_
_entity.id
_entity.type
_entity.pdbx_description
1 polymer ?
#
loop_
_entity_poly.entity_id
_entity_poly.type
_entity_poly.pdbx_seq_one_letter_code
_entity_poly.pdbx_strand_id
1 'polypeptide(L)'
;MDRLRDSFCRAFAGRSLLFVGDSIMGQWVSSFAHVLGKANANEGECFPGQGLLPFVLDFDVCASARSAGRAPVRLRFVRNELLLFNYSDAATRPLRNAKYKQQMCEWASKVHEAEVVVLNRGIHWQPDESFAAVLRETLASLAALPPPASGRRRRIVYRGTHAPVPGCNPALSPSAVSLESRLYSKYYMAHNPHHHWPDFDRQNQIARCIARAHGALYIDVWRMMTFRPDAALDRSDCVHSCMPGPVDEWSRLLLAFLVADADGSGMTL
;
A
#
# COMPACT_ATOMS: atom_id res chain seq x y z
N MET A 1 -1.47 -6.67 -19.99
CA MET A 1 -1.63 -7.01 -18.56
C MET A 1 -1.49 -8.51 -18.28
N ASP A 2 -2.10 -9.38 -19.09
CA ASP A 2 -2.07 -10.84 -18.85
C ASP A 2 -0.66 -11.44 -18.76
N ARG A 3 0.26 -11.03 -19.65
CA ARG A 3 1.66 -11.49 -19.59
C ARG A 3 2.36 -11.17 -18.26
N LEU A 4 2.10 -9.99 -17.68
CA LEU A 4 2.71 -9.57 -16.43
C LEU A 4 2.13 -10.36 -15.25
N ARG A 5 0.79 -10.48 -15.21
CA ARG A 5 0.09 -11.34 -14.25
C ARG A 5 0.62 -12.77 -14.29
N ASP A 6 0.70 -13.36 -15.48
CA ASP A 6 1.11 -14.76 -15.64
C ASP A 6 2.57 -14.97 -15.24
N SER A 7 3.44 -13.99 -15.53
CA SER A 7 4.85 -14.02 -15.10
C SER A 7 4.97 -13.94 -13.58
N PHE A 8 4.21 -13.05 -12.93
CA PHE A 8 4.13 -12.99 -11.47
C PHE A 8 3.62 -14.31 -10.88
N CYS A 9 2.49 -14.83 -11.37
CA CYS A 9 1.89 -16.06 -10.87
C CYS A 9 2.83 -17.28 -11.03
N ARG A 10 3.67 -17.31 -12.07
CA ARG A 10 4.73 -18.31 -12.21
C ARG A 10 5.86 -18.11 -11.22
N ALA A 11 6.42 -16.90 -11.17
CA ALA A 11 7.58 -16.59 -10.35
C ALA A 11 7.29 -16.74 -8.85
N PHE A 12 6.06 -16.48 -8.42
CA PHE A 12 5.64 -16.49 -7.02
C PHE A 12 4.75 -17.68 -6.62
N ALA A 13 4.62 -18.72 -7.46
CA ALA A 13 3.84 -19.90 -7.13
C ALA A 13 4.26 -20.50 -5.77
N GLY A 14 3.28 -20.71 -4.87
CA GLY A 14 3.49 -21.23 -3.51
C GLY A 14 4.12 -20.24 -2.52
N ARG A 15 4.36 -18.99 -2.93
CA ARG A 15 4.94 -17.94 -2.10
C ARG A 15 3.85 -17.13 -1.40
N SER A 16 4.24 -16.40 -0.35
CA SER A 16 3.32 -15.49 0.35
C SER A 16 3.83 -14.04 0.38
N LEU A 17 2.86 -13.13 0.23
CA LEU A 17 3.06 -11.70 0.33
C LEU A 17 2.25 -11.18 1.52
N LEU A 18 2.87 -10.36 2.36
CA LEU A 18 2.25 -9.71 3.50
C LEU A 18 2.19 -8.19 3.27
N PHE A 19 0.99 -7.65 3.27
CA PHE A 19 0.71 -6.22 3.19
C PHE A 19 0.33 -5.71 4.58
N VAL A 20 0.94 -4.61 5.02
CA VAL A 20 0.71 -4.03 6.34
C VAL A 20 0.56 -2.53 6.22
N GLY A 21 -0.49 -1.99 6.82
CA GLY A 21 -0.73 -0.55 6.83
C GLY A 21 -2.15 -0.15 7.17
N ASP A 22 -2.55 1.02 6.70
CA ASP A 22 -3.86 1.62 6.94
C ASP A 22 -4.97 1.07 6.01
N SER A 23 -6.15 1.71 6.02
CA SER A 23 -7.26 1.33 5.12
C SER A 23 -6.92 1.47 3.63
N ILE A 24 -6.00 2.36 3.27
CA ILE A 24 -5.54 2.53 1.88
C ILE A 24 -4.69 1.32 1.47
N MET A 25 -3.94 0.72 2.39
CA MET A 25 -3.27 -0.55 2.14
C MET A 25 -4.27 -1.68 1.91
N GLY A 26 -5.36 -1.75 2.68
CA GLY A 26 -6.44 -2.72 2.47
C GLY A 26 -7.13 -2.56 1.10
N GLN A 27 -7.37 -1.31 0.68
CA GLN A 27 -7.86 -1.00 -0.66
C GLN A 27 -6.88 -1.46 -1.74
N TRP A 28 -5.57 -1.21 -1.55
CA TRP A 28 -4.56 -1.63 -2.51
C TRP A 28 -4.46 -3.15 -2.64
N VAL A 29 -4.56 -3.90 -1.54
CA VAL A 29 -4.61 -5.38 -1.59
C VAL A 29 -5.80 -5.89 -2.39
N SER A 30 -6.95 -5.22 -2.25
CA SER A 30 -8.16 -5.57 -3.02
C SER A 30 -7.95 -5.34 -4.52
N SER A 31 -7.41 -4.18 -4.90
CA SER A 31 -7.02 -3.88 -6.29
C SER A 31 -5.97 -4.88 -6.81
N PHE A 32 -4.94 -5.19 -6.01
CA PHE A 32 -3.88 -6.11 -6.40
C PHE A 32 -4.42 -7.52 -6.68
N ALA A 33 -5.37 -7.99 -5.86
CA ALA A 33 -6.07 -9.24 -6.09
C ALA A 33 -6.90 -9.23 -7.38
N HIS A 34 -7.60 -8.13 -7.65
CA HIS A 34 -8.39 -7.94 -8.87
C HIS A 34 -7.51 -7.95 -10.12
N VAL A 35 -6.39 -7.22 -10.11
CA VAL A 35 -5.39 -7.21 -11.20
C VAL A 35 -4.81 -8.61 -11.46
N LEU A 36 -4.74 -9.46 -10.43
CA LEU A 36 -4.33 -10.87 -10.53
C LEU A 36 -5.46 -11.83 -10.94
N GLY A 37 -6.64 -11.31 -11.30
CA GLY A 37 -7.77 -12.10 -11.80
C GLY A 37 -8.57 -12.81 -10.70
N LYS A 38 -8.43 -12.43 -9.42
CA LYS A 38 -9.33 -12.90 -8.37
C LYS A 38 -10.66 -12.15 -8.50
N ALA A 39 -11.69 -12.85 -8.98
CA ALA A 39 -13.04 -12.32 -9.03
C ALA A 39 -13.68 -12.35 -7.64
N ASN A 40 -14.11 -11.19 -7.15
CA ASN A 40 -15.25 -11.02 -6.26
C ASN A 40 -16.06 -9.84 -6.83
N ALA A 41 -17.18 -10.19 -7.46
CA ALA A 41 -18.36 -9.45 -7.93
C ALA A 41 -18.20 -7.99 -8.43
N ASN A 42 -18.61 -7.77 -9.67
CA ASN A 42 -18.85 -6.48 -10.35
C ASN A 42 -17.63 -5.84 -11.01
N GLU A 43 -17.16 -6.46 -12.09
CA GLU A 43 -16.54 -5.70 -13.18
C GLU A 43 -17.58 -4.71 -13.72
N GLY A 44 -17.35 -3.40 -13.54
CA GLY A 44 -18.13 -2.34 -14.21
C GLY A 44 -18.79 -1.28 -13.33
N GLU A 45 -18.79 -1.42 -12.01
CA GLU A 45 -19.36 -0.42 -11.09
C GLU A 45 -18.25 0.10 -10.16
N CYS A 46 -18.21 1.42 -9.87
CA CYS A 46 -17.32 1.94 -8.83
C CYS A 46 -17.68 1.22 -7.54
N PHE A 47 -16.84 0.30 -7.08
CA PHE A 47 -17.04 -0.37 -5.81
C PHE A 47 -16.63 0.59 -4.69
N PRO A 48 -17.58 1.12 -3.88
CA PRO A 48 -17.20 1.81 -2.68
C PRO A 48 -16.60 0.78 -1.73
N GLY A 49 -15.32 0.94 -1.38
CA GLY A 49 -14.70 0.16 -0.30
C GLY A 49 -15.31 0.45 1.08
N GLN A 50 -16.60 0.80 1.16
CA GLN A 50 -17.28 1.33 2.34
C GLN A 50 -17.80 0.27 3.32
N GLY A 51 -17.69 -1.02 3.00
CA GLY A 51 -17.82 -2.05 4.03
C GLY A 51 -16.48 -2.19 4.74
N LEU A 52 -16.36 -1.68 5.99
CA LEU A 52 -15.28 -1.94 6.96
C LEU A 52 -14.23 -2.91 6.40
N LEU A 53 -13.23 -2.38 5.69
CA LEU A 53 -12.18 -3.25 5.13
C LEU A 53 -11.65 -4.12 6.27
N PRO A 54 -11.66 -5.46 6.12
CA PRO A 54 -11.34 -6.36 7.22
C PRO A 54 -9.99 -5.97 7.81
N PHE A 55 -9.91 -5.97 9.14
CA PHE A 55 -8.65 -5.72 9.84
C PHE A 55 -7.54 -6.71 9.43
N VAL A 56 -7.94 -7.89 8.97
CA VAL A 56 -7.06 -8.91 8.41
C VAL A 56 -7.74 -9.51 7.18
N LEU A 57 -7.00 -9.64 6.08
CA LEU A 57 -7.38 -10.47 4.94
C LEU A 57 -6.35 -11.58 4.77
N ASP A 58 -6.80 -12.79 4.44
CA ASP A 58 -5.91 -13.91 4.09
C ASP A 58 -6.59 -14.73 3.00
N PHE A 59 -6.02 -14.71 1.79
CA PHE A 59 -6.61 -15.41 0.66
C PHE A 59 -5.59 -15.74 -0.44
N ASP A 60 -5.93 -16.74 -1.23
CA ASP A 60 -5.12 -17.17 -2.37
C ASP A 60 -5.49 -16.40 -3.66
N VAL A 61 -4.48 -16.05 -4.46
CA VAL A 61 -4.59 -15.53 -5.82
C VAL A 61 -3.83 -16.43 -6.79
N CYS A 62 -3.91 -16.13 -8.10
CA CYS A 62 -3.37 -16.99 -9.15
C CYS A 62 -3.99 -18.39 -9.12
N ALA A 63 -5.26 -18.52 -8.70
CA ALA A 63 -5.93 -19.80 -8.58
C ALA A 63 -6.09 -20.50 -9.95
N SER A 64 -6.24 -19.75 -11.04
CA SER A 64 -6.19 -20.30 -12.40
C SER A 64 -4.85 -20.98 -12.73
N ALA A 65 -3.78 -20.65 -12.02
CA ALA A 65 -2.50 -21.36 -12.13
C ALA A 65 -2.54 -22.76 -11.48
N ARG A 66 -3.49 -23.06 -10.58
CA ARG A 66 -3.72 -24.45 -10.11
C ARG A 66 -4.16 -25.36 -11.25
N SER A 67 -4.97 -24.84 -12.17
CA SER A 67 -5.36 -25.57 -13.39
C SER A 67 -4.16 -25.91 -14.28
N ALA A 68 -3.06 -25.18 -14.12
CA ALA A 68 -1.76 -25.46 -14.76
C ALA A 68 -0.76 -26.19 -13.84
N GLY A 69 -1.23 -26.82 -12.75
CA GLY A 69 -0.41 -27.60 -11.82
C GLY A 69 0.45 -26.78 -10.85
N ARG A 70 0.21 -25.48 -10.69
CA ARG A 70 1.01 -24.59 -9.81
C ARG A 70 0.30 -24.29 -8.50
N ALA A 71 1.06 -24.21 -7.41
CA ALA A 71 0.54 -23.74 -6.13
C ALA A 71 0.10 -22.27 -6.22
N PRO A 72 -1.00 -21.87 -5.55
CA PRO A 72 -1.44 -20.48 -5.54
C PRO A 72 -0.43 -19.57 -4.83
N VAL A 73 -0.58 -18.26 -5.04
CA VAL A 73 0.14 -17.23 -4.28
C VAL A 73 -0.73 -16.81 -3.11
N ARG A 74 -0.21 -16.81 -1.89
CA ARG A 74 -0.96 -16.36 -0.70
C ARG A 74 -0.78 -14.86 -0.49
N LEU A 75 -1.89 -14.12 -0.41
CA LEU A 75 -1.89 -12.71 -0.04
C LEU A 75 -2.48 -12.55 1.36
N ARG A 76 -1.76 -11.83 2.21
CA ARG A 76 -2.22 -11.46 3.55
C ARG A 76 -2.19 -9.94 3.71
N PHE A 77 -3.25 -9.37 4.25
CA PHE A 77 -3.29 -7.99 4.72
C PHE A 77 -3.43 -7.98 6.23
N VAL A 78 -2.71 -7.11 6.92
CA VAL A 78 -2.92 -6.81 8.33
C VAL A 78 -2.97 -5.31 8.52
N ARG A 79 -4.08 -4.83 9.08
CA ARG A 79 -4.28 -3.42 9.35
C ARG A 79 -3.44 -2.99 10.55
N ASN A 80 -2.51 -2.08 10.33
CA ASN A 80 -1.71 -1.46 11.37
C ASN A 80 -1.38 -0.01 10.97
N GLU A 81 -2.14 0.93 11.53
CA GLU A 81 -2.11 2.35 11.15
C GLU A 81 -0.74 3.02 11.32
N LEU A 82 0.09 2.51 12.24
CA LEU A 82 1.38 3.10 12.59
C LEU A 82 2.57 2.21 12.23
N LEU A 83 2.34 1.02 11.68
CA LEU A 83 3.35 -0.02 11.45
C LEU A 83 4.16 -0.39 12.70
N LEU A 84 3.58 -0.34 13.90
CA LEU A 84 4.28 -0.80 15.09
C LEU A 84 4.60 -2.29 14.94
N PHE A 85 5.88 -2.63 14.96
CA PHE A 85 6.35 -4.00 14.80
C PHE A 85 6.07 -4.81 16.09
N ASN A 86 6.43 -4.24 17.24
CA ASN A 86 6.09 -4.80 18.53
C ASN A 86 4.78 -4.21 19.05
N TYR A 87 3.72 -5.02 19.05
CA TYR A 87 2.38 -4.57 19.46
C TYR A 87 2.30 -4.22 20.95
N SER A 88 3.16 -4.77 21.80
CA SER A 88 3.19 -4.43 23.22
C SER A 88 3.52 -2.95 23.48
N ASP A 89 4.21 -2.29 22.53
CA ASP A 89 4.51 -0.85 22.58
C ASP A 89 3.31 0.04 22.20
N ALA A 90 2.26 -0.54 21.59
CA ALA A 90 1.03 0.21 21.26
C ALA A 90 0.25 0.62 22.52
N ALA A 91 0.38 -0.15 23.61
CA ALA A 91 -0.30 0.12 24.87
C ALA A 91 0.29 1.34 25.59
N THR A 92 1.61 1.53 25.50
CA THR A 92 2.38 2.55 26.25
C THR A 92 2.55 3.86 25.49
N ARG A 93 2.42 3.86 24.16
CA ARG A 93 2.56 5.08 23.35
C ARG A 93 1.32 5.99 23.46
N PRO A 94 1.51 7.30 23.70
CA PRO A 94 0.41 8.26 23.67
C PRO A 94 -0.05 8.44 22.23
N LEU A 95 -1.10 7.70 21.84
CA LEU A 95 -1.72 7.90 20.54
C LEU A 95 -2.67 9.10 20.61
N ARG A 96 -2.54 10.02 19.65
CA ARG A 96 -3.41 11.20 19.53
C ARG A 96 -4.90 10.83 19.40
N ASN A 97 -5.20 9.64 18.89
CA ASN A 97 -6.56 9.14 18.72
C ASN A 97 -6.68 7.70 19.23
N ALA A 98 -7.54 7.49 20.24
CA ALA A 98 -7.81 6.17 20.80
C ALA A 98 -8.37 5.18 19.76
N LYS A 99 -9.03 5.67 18.69
CA LYS A 99 -9.50 4.83 17.59
C LYS A 99 -8.36 4.13 16.85
N TYR A 100 -7.15 4.71 16.81
CA TYR A 100 -6.01 4.04 16.17
C TYR A 100 -5.59 2.77 16.90
N LYS A 101 -5.75 2.70 18.24
CA LYS A 101 -5.43 1.47 19.00
C LYS A 101 -6.28 0.28 18.53
N GLN A 102 -7.53 0.51 18.12
CA GLN A 102 -8.43 -0.53 17.62
C GLN A 102 -8.07 -1.02 16.20
N GLN A 103 -7.20 -0.30 15.49
CA GLN A 103 -6.85 -0.54 14.08
C GLN A 103 -5.38 -0.97 13.93
N MET A 104 -4.78 -1.50 15.01
CA MET A 104 -3.38 -1.90 15.08
C MET A 104 -3.28 -3.40 15.34
N CYS A 105 -3.58 -4.23 14.34
CA CYS A 105 -3.41 -5.67 14.49
C CYS A 105 -1.93 -6.07 14.58
N GLU A 106 -1.64 -7.11 15.36
CA GLU A 106 -0.32 -7.75 15.44
C GLU A 106 0.00 -8.42 14.09
N TRP A 107 1.21 -8.19 13.60
CA TRP A 107 1.64 -8.68 12.28
C TRP A 107 3.08 -9.21 12.24
N ALA A 108 3.89 -8.98 13.27
CA ALA A 108 5.28 -9.41 13.32
C ALA A 108 5.39 -10.93 13.23
N SER A 109 4.50 -11.66 13.93
CA SER A 109 4.43 -13.13 13.88
C SER A 109 4.23 -13.67 12.47
N LYS A 110 3.57 -12.91 11.60
CA LYS A 110 3.20 -13.30 10.23
C LYS A 110 4.33 -13.06 9.22
N VAL A 111 5.39 -12.32 9.60
CA VAL A 111 6.50 -11.97 8.70
C VAL A 111 7.36 -13.17 8.34
N HIS A 112 7.46 -14.17 9.22
CA HIS A 112 8.29 -15.36 9.00
C HIS A 112 7.84 -16.19 7.79
N GLU A 113 6.53 -16.16 7.48
CA GLU A 113 5.93 -16.85 6.34
C GLU A 113 6.05 -16.06 5.03
N ALA A 114 6.32 -14.75 5.12
CA ALA A 114 6.27 -13.82 4.00
C ALA A 114 7.63 -13.65 3.29
N GLU A 115 7.63 -13.86 1.98
CA GLU A 115 8.80 -13.59 1.12
C GLU A 115 8.83 -12.15 0.62
N VAL A 116 7.66 -11.49 0.54
CA VAL A 116 7.55 -10.05 0.29
C VAL A 116 6.71 -9.42 1.40
N VAL A 117 7.23 -8.34 1.98
CA VAL A 117 6.51 -7.50 2.93
C VAL A 117 6.33 -6.13 2.31
N VAL A 118 5.07 -5.72 2.13
CA VAL A 118 4.69 -4.43 1.56
C VAL A 118 4.11 -3.57 2.67
N LEU A 119 4.71 -2.40 2.89
CA LEU A 119 4.43 -1.52 4.01
C LEU A 119 3.88 -0.18 3.51
N ASN A 120 2.95 0.38 4.26
CA ASN A 120 2.62 1.80 4.17
C ASN A 120 2.14 2.31 5.53
N ARG A 121 2.41 3.59 5.76
CA ARG A 121 1.70 4.41 6.72
C ARG A 121 1.73 5.85 6.27
N GLY A 122 0.66 6.58 6.56
CA GLY A 122 0.71 8.03 6.59
C GLY A 122 -0.61 8.73 6.34
N ILE A 123 -1.69 8.04 5.92
CA ILE A 123 -3.00 8.72 5.81
C ILE A 123 -3.47 9.23 7.19
N HIS A 124 -3.05 8.55 8.26
CA HIS A 124 -3.16 9.02 9.63
C HIS A 124 -1.86 9.69 10.08
N TRP A 125 -1.82 11.00 9.87
CA TRP A 125 -0.66 11.84 10.16
C TRP A 125 -0.15 11.70 11.60
N GLN A 126 1.17 11.75 11.75
CA GLN A 126 1.90 11.87 13.01
C GLN A 126 2.98 12.94 12.85
N PRO A 127 3.50 13.56 13.93
CA PRO A 127 4.69 14.40 13.84
C PRO A 127 5.88 13.68 13.17
N ASP A 128 6.72 14.41 12.45
CA ASP A 128 7.79 13.84 11.64
C ASP A 128 8.78 13.02 12.46
N GLU A 129 9.07 13.43 13.70
CA GLU A 129 9.97 12.74 14.61
C GLU A 129 9.42 11.36 14.98
N SER A 130 8.14 11.29 15.36
CA SER A 130 7.49 10.03 15.74
C SER A 130 7.22 9.13 14.53
N PHE A 131 6.88 9.73 13.39
CA PHE A 131 6.78 9.04 12.10
C PHE A 131 8.12 8.36 11.76
N ALA A 132 9.21 9.12 11.75
CA ALA A 132 10.54 8.63 11.39
C ALA A 132 11.07 7.60 12.39
N ALA A 133 10.90 7.83 13.70
CA ALA A 133 11.38 6.92 14.74
C ALA A 133 10.76 5.52 14.59
N VAL A 134 9.42 5.46 14.50
CA VAL A 134 8.70 4.20 14.31
C VAL A 134 9.11 3.52 13.01
N LEU A 135 9.23 4.26 11.90
CA LEU A 135 9.58 3.64 10.63
C LEU A 135 10.99 3.02 10.64
N ARG A 136 11.96 3.71 11.25
CA ARG A 136 13.33 3.17 11.43
C ARG A 136 13.30 1.92 12.29
N GLU A 137 12.60 1.97 13.42
CA GLU A 137 12.44 0.84 14.33
C GLU A 137 11.84 -0.38 13.60
N THR A 138 10.73 -0.19 12.89
CA THR A 138 10.07 -1.26 12.13
C THR A 138 10.97 -1.87 11.06
N LEU A 139 11.67 -1.06 10.27
CA LEU A 139 12.58 -1.58 9.24
C LEU A 139 13.84 -2.23 9.83
N ALA A 140 14.33 -1.73 10.97
CA ALA A 140 15.43 -2.37 11.70
C ALA A 140 15.00 -3.73 12.24
N SER A 141 13.80 -3.83 12.84
CA SER A 141 13.26 -5.11 13.31
C SER A 141 13.10 -6.11 12.17
N LEU A 142 12.57 -5.68 11.02
CA LEU A 142 12.45 -6.55 9.84
C LEU A 142 13.81 -7.03 9.30
N ALA A 143 14.82 -6.18 9.32
CA ALA A 143 16.18 -6.53 8.89
C ALA A 143 16.87 -7.51 9.85
N ALA A 144 16.53 -7.48 11.13
CA ALA A 144 17.07 -8.38 12.15
C ALA A 144 16.41 -9.78 12.16
N LEU A 145 15.28 -9.96 11.45
CA LEU A 145 14.61 -11.26 11.39
C LEU A 145 15.43 -12.29 10.60
N PRO A 146 15.35 -13.58 11.00
CA PRO A 146 15.91 -14.63 10.18
C PRO A 146 15.27 -14.64 8.78
N PRO A 147 15.99 -15.21 7.77
CA PRO A 147 15.41 -15.44 6.46
C PRO A 147 14.09 -16.24 6.55
N PRO A 148 13.14 -16.02 5.63
CA PRO A 148 11.97 -16.89 5.46
C PRO A 148 12.36 -18.37 5.35
N ALA A 149 11.40 -19.25 5.68
CA ALA A 149 11.59 -20.71 5.57
C ALA A 149 12.01 -21.17 4.16
N SER A 150 11.72 -20.39 3.12
CA SER A 150 12.16 -20.67 1.75
C SER A 150 13.67 -20.50 1.53
N GLY A 151 14.41 -19.95 2.50
CA GLY A 151 15.83 -19.61 2.37
C GLY A 151 16.12 -18.42 1.47
N ARG A 152 15.10 -17.82 0.82
CA ARG A 152 15.27 -16.65 -0.04
C ARG A 152 15.36 -15.36 0.76
N ARG A 153 16.06 -14.35 0.23
CA ARG A 153 16.05 -13.01 0.82
C ARG A 153 14.63 -12.45 0.83
N ARG A 154 14.17 -12.01 2.02
CA ARG A 154 12.90 -11.28 2.17
C ARG A 154 12.99 -9.93 1.47
N ARG A 155 11.98 -9.65 0.65
CA ARG A 155 11.85 -8.36 -0.04
C ARG A 155 10.99 -7.44 0.81
N ILE A 156 11.46 -6.22 1.03
CA ILE A 156 10.69 -5.19 1.71
C ILE A 156 10.37 -4.11 0.69
N VAL A 157 9.09 -3.75 0.60
CA VAL A 157 8.59 -2.67 -0.24
C VAL A 157 7.90 -1.66 0.68
N TYR A 158 8.22 -0.38 0.52
CA TYR A 158 7.52 0.71 1.18
C TYR A 158 6.80 1.56 0.13
N ARG A 159 5.48 1.68 0.26
CA ARG A 159 4.66 2.55 -0.59
C ARG A 159 4.50 3.90 0.10
N GLY A 160 4.83 4.99 -0.59
CA GLY A 160 4.59 6.36 -0.10
C GLY A 160 3.10 6.65 0.09
N THR A 161 2.75 7.52 1.03
CA THR A 161 1.38 8.01 1.17
C THR A 161 0.96 8.70 -0.11
N HIS A 162 -0.25 8.44 -0.60
CA HIS A 162 -0.73 9.07 -1.83
C HIS A 162 -1.34 10.44 -1.53
N ALA A 163 -1.50 11.26 -2.58
CA ALA A 163 -2.20 12.53 -2.45
C ALA A 163 -3.72 12.28 -2.35
N PRO A 164 -4.40 12.80 -1.31
CA PRO A 164 -5.86 12.85 -1.27
C PRO A 164 -6.41 13.70 -2.42
N VAL A 165 -7.67 13.45 -2.79
CA VAL A 165 -8.35 14.14 -3.89
C VAL A 165 -8.96 15.45 -3.38
N PRO A 166 -8.52 16.62 -3.88
CA PRO A 166 -9.12 17.90 -3.54
C PRO A 166 -10.63 17.96 -3.79
N GLY A 167 -11.38 18.39 -2.78
CA GLY A 167 -12.83 18.62 -2.88
C GLY A 167 -13.69 17.36 -3.01
N CYS A 168 -13.08 16.18 -2.89
CA CYS A 168 -13.71 14.87 -3.04
C CYS A 168 -14.64 14.79 -4.27
N ASN A 169 -14.31 15.43 -5.40
CA ASN A 169 -15.26 15.54 -6.50
C ASN A 169 -15.02 14.46 -7.58
N PRO A 170 -15.76 13.32 -7.56
CA PRO A 170 -15.55 12.24 -8.53
C PRO A 170 -15.98 12.61 -9.96
N ALA A 171 -16.68 13.74 -10.16
CA ALA A 171 -17.15 14.18 -11.47
C ALA A 171 -16.08 14.95 -12.28
N LEU A 172 -14.89 15.16 -11.72
CA LEU A 172 -13.79 15.78 -12.45
C LEU A 172 -13.22 14.79 -13.48
N SER A 173 -12.84 15.28 -14.66
CA SER A 173 -12.18 14.45 -15.68
C SER A 173 -10.66 14.43 -15.46
N PRO A 174 -9.96 13.30 -15.68
CA PRO A 174 -8.49 13.28 -15.77
C PRO A 174 -7.93 14.27 -16.80
N SER A 175 -8.68 14.54 -17.88
CA SER A 175 -8.27 15.48 -18.93
C SER A 175 -8.47 16.95 -18.53
N ALA A 176 -9.22 17.23 -17.46
CA ALA A 176 -9.34 18.57 -16.89
C ALA A 176 -8.08 18.98 -16.08
N VAL A 177 -7.08 18.09 -16.02
CA VAL A 177 -5.90 18.23 -15.17
C VAL A 177 -4.75 18.90 -15.92
N SER A 178 -4.81 20.22 -16.05
CA SER A 178 -3.71 21.03 -16.57
C SER A 178 -2.60 21.21 -15.50
N LEU A 179 -1.52 21.94 -15.82
CA LEU A 179 -0.57 22.42 -14.82
C LEU A 179 -1.26 23.16 -13.65
N GLU A 180 -2.43 23.77 -13.92
CA GLU A 180 -3.27 24.40 -12.90
C GLU A 180 -3.84 23.41 -11.90
N SER A 181 -3.99 22.12 -12.23
CA SER A 181 -4.48 21.14 -11.27
C SER A 181 -3.42 20.70 -10.27
N ARG A 182 -2.12 20.81 -10.60
CA ARG A 182 -1.06 20.74 -9.58
C ARG A 182 -1.13 21.94 -8.63
N LEU A 183 -1.42 23.12 -9.17
CA LEU A 183 -1.64 24.33 -8.36
C LEU A 183 -2.93 24.19 -7.53
N TYR A 184 -3.98 23.59 -8.07
CA TYR A 184 -5.24 23.32 -7.38
C TYR A 184 -5.08 22.32 -6.25
N SER A 185 -4.38 21.20 -6.47
CA SER A 185 -4.05 20.25 -5.41
C SER A 185 -3.21 20.91 -4.33
N LYS A 186 -2.16 21.65 -4.70
CA LYS A 186 -1.33 22.40 -3.75
C LYS A 186 -2.14 23.45 -2.97
N TYR A 187 -3.02 24.17 -3.66
CA TYR A 187 -3.92 25.18 -3.09
C TYR A 187 -4.90 24.52 -2.12
N TYR A 188 -5.65 23.52 -2.57
CA TYR A 188 -6.66 22.85 -1.75
C TYR A 188 -6.06 22.20 -0.52
N MET A 189 -4.91 21.53 -0.68
CA MET A 189 -4.20 20.95 0.45
C MET A 189 -3.77 22.02 1.45
N ALA A 190 -3.24 23.16 0.99
CA ALA A 190 -2.86 24.27 1.87
C ALA A 190 -4.07 24.84 2.65
N HIS A 191 -5.28 24.73 2.10
CA HIS A 191 -6.53 25.20 2.73
C HIS A 191 -7.24 24.12 3.57
N ASN A 192 -6.67 22.93 3.70
CA ASN A 192 -7.19 21.86 4.57
C ASN A 192 -6.16 21.43 5.64
N PRO A 193 -5.65 22.37 6.46
CA PRO A 193 -4.57 22.09 7.42
C PRO A 193 -4.98 21.07 8.50
N HIS A 194 -6.27 20.94 8.80
CA HIS A 194 -6.78 20.03 9.82
C HIS A 194 -6.44 18.56 9.56
N HIS A 195 -6.24 18.18 8.29
CA HIS A 195 -5.92 16.82 7.91
C HIS A 195 -4.42 16.58 7.63
N HIS A 196 -3.58 17.62 7.76
CA HIS A 196 -2.14 17.53 7.50
C HIS A 196 -1.75 17.02 6.10
N TRP A 197 -2.64 17.11 5.12
CA TRP A 197 -2.34 16.65 3.75
C TRP A 197 -1.10 17.31 3.13
N PRO A 198 -0.84 18.63 3.32
CA PRO A 198 0.41 19.25 2.85
C PRO A 198 1.68 18.59 3.39
N ASP A 199 1.62 17.98 4.57
CA ASP A 199 2.77 17.37 5.23
C ASP A 199 3.14 16.02 4.61
N PHE A 200 2.23 15.36 3.89
CA PHE A 200 2.47 14.02 3.34
C PHE A 200 3.57 13.97 2.30
N ASP A 201 3.76 15.00 1.45
CA ASP A 201 4.89 15.04 0.51
C ASP A 201 6.23 15.07 1.27
N ARG A 202 6.30 15.87 2.33
CA ARG A 202 7.48 15.92 3.21
C ARG A 202 7.71 14.58 3.91
N GLN A 203 6.67 13.95 4.46
CA GLN A 203 6.77 12.64 5.10
C GLN A 203 7.15 11.53 4.12
N ASN A 204 6.72 11.63 2.87
CA ASN A 204 7.14 10.73 1.81
C ASN A 204 8.63 10.82 1.52
N GLN A 205 9.21 12.02 1.54
CA GLN A 205 10.66 12.20 1.41
C GLN A 205 11.41 11.57 2.58
N ILE A 206 10.94 11.80 3.81
CA ILE A 206 11.49 11.15 5.03
C ILE A 206 11.41 9.62 4.90
N ALA A 207 10.25 9.09 4.53
CA ALA A 207 10.03 7.66 4.37
C ALA A 207 10.90 7.05 3.28
N ARG A 208 11.07 7.75 2.15
CA ARG A 208 11.95 7.33 1.05
C ARG A 208 13.39 7.21 1.50
N CYS A 209 13.91 8.20 2.22
CA CYS A 209 15.28 8.16 2.75
C CYS A 209 15.47 6.97 3.70
N ILE A 210 14.54 6.78 4.64
CA ILE A 210 14.61 5.68 5.61
C ILE A 210 14.48 4.32 4.92
N ALA A 211 13.49 4.15 4.04
CA ALA A 211 13.28 2.90 3.31
C ALA A 211 14.52 2.48 2.51
N ARG A 212 15.12 3.42 1.77
CA ARG A 212 16.33 3.17 0.98
C ARG A 212 17.54 2.84 1.86
N ALA A 213 17.71 3.51 3.00
CA ALA A 213 18.78 3.21 3.94
C ALA A 213 18.70 1.78 4.51
N HIS A 214 17.51 1.20 4.58
CA HIS A 214 17.27 -0.19 4.98
C HIS A 214 17.17 -1.18 3.80
N GLY A 215 17.51 -0.75 2.58
CA GLY A 215 17.48 -1.59 1.39
C GLY A 215 16.07 -2.03 0.95
N ALA A 216 15.03 -1.31 1.39
CA ALA A 216 13.67 -1.51 0.94
C ALA A 216 13.43 -0.79 -0.39
N LEU A 217 12.64 -1.41 -1.27
CA LEU A 217 12.14 -0.76 -2.48
C LEU A 217 11.13 0.32 -2.08
N TYR A 218 11.25 1.52 -2.64
CA TYR A 218 10.27 2.59 -2.41
C TYR A 218 9.41 2.82 -3.65
N ILE A 219 8.08 2.76 -3.50
CA ILE A 219 7.13 3.06 -4.57
C ILE A 219 6.49 4.43 -4.29
N ASP A 220 6.79 5.41 -5.15
CA ASP A 220 6.16 6.72 -5.14
C ASP A 220 4.80 6.66 -5.85
N VAL A 221 3.73 6.82 -5.09
CA VAL A 221 2.36 6.94 -5.62
C VAL A 221 1.78 8.35 -5.44
N TRP A 222 2.51 9.25 -4.78
CA TRP A 222 2.05 10.61 -4.51
C TRP A 222 1.78 11.37 -5.81
N ARG A 223 2.80 11.45 -6.66
CA ARG A 223 2.75 12.23 -7.90
C ARG A 223 1.66 11.72 -8.83
N MET A 224 1.49 10.41 -8.93
CA MET A 224 0.44 9.81 -9.76
C MET A 224 -0.95 10.27 -9.30
N MET A 225 -1.20 10.30 -8.00
CA MET A 225 -2.50 10.71 -7.47
C MET A 225 -2.74 12.22 -7.57
N THR A 226 -1.69 13.06 -7.56
CA THR A 226 -1.89 14.51 -7.81
C THR A 226 -2.46 14.82 -9.20
N PHE A 227 -2.40 13.86 -10.12
CA PHE A 227 -2.96 13.97 -11.46
C PHE A 227 -4.33 13.29 -11.62
N ARG A 228 -4.95 12.85 -10.51
CA ARG A 228 -6.18 12.06 -10.52
C ARG A 228 -7.26 12.69 -9.62
N PRO A 229 -7.72 13.92 -9.92
CA PRO A 229 -8.80 14.53 -9.15
C PRO A 229 -10.15 13.84 -9.37
N ASP A 230 -10.24 12.97 -10.38
CA ASP A 230 -11.37 12.09 -10.66
C ASP A 230 -11.42 10.88 -9.72
N ALA A 231 -10.36 10.65 -8.94
CA ALA A 231 -10.20 9.42 -8.17
C ALA A 231 -10.81 9.44 -6.78
N ALA A 232 -11.60 10.46 -6.43
CA ALA A 232 -12.35 10.43 -5.19
C ALA A 232 -13.34 9.27 -5.25
N LEU A 233 -13.54 8.59 -4.13
CA LEU A 233 -14.55 7.53 -4.08
C LEU A 233 -15.96 8.12 -4.20
N ASP A 234 -16.23 9.17 -3.43
CA ASP A 234 -17.46 9.96 -3.49
C ASP A 234 -17.21 11.37 -2.93
N ARG A 235 -18.27 12.15 -2.75
CA ARG A 235 -18.22 13.55 -2.23
C ARG A 235 -17.84 13.69 -0.76
N SER A 236 -17.73 12.59 -0.03
CA SER A 236 -17.40 12.53 1.40
C SER A 236 -16.06 11.85 1.68
N ASP A 237 -15.57 11.03 0.74
CA ASP A 237 -14.32 10.31 0.87
C ASP A 237 -13.28 10.77 -0.18
N CYS A 238 -12.43 11.67 0.28
CA CYS A 238 -11.31 12.23 -0.49
C CYS A 238 -10.05 11.33 -0.49
N VAL A 239 -10.02 10.23 0.27
CA VAL A 239 -8.77 9.48 0.49
C VAL A 239 -8.80 8.12 -0.20
N HIS A 240 -9.94 7.44 -0.21
CA HIS A 240 -10.11 6.20 -0.98
C HIS A 240 -10.48 6.52 -2.42
N SER A 241 -10.19 5.57 -3.31
CA SER A 241 -10.58 5.67 -4.72
C SER A 241 -11.55 4.57 -5.14
N CYS A 242 -12.33 4.82 -6.19
CA CYS A 242 -13.06 3.76 -6.87
C CYS A 242 -12.11 2.65 -7.35
N MET A 243 -12.62 1.41 -7.41
CA MET A 243 -12.00 0.30 -8.11
C MET A 243 -12.98 -0.24 -9.16
N PRO A 244 -12.58 -0.41 -10.43
CA PRO A 244 -11.25 -0.13 -10.98
C PRO A 244 -10.91 1.38 -10.94
N GLY A 245 -9.61 1.70 -10.84
CA GLY A 245 -9.17 3.08 -10.60
C GLY A 245 -7.65 3.24 -10.51
N PRO A 246 -7.13 4.40 -10.08
CA PRO A 246 -5.67 4.64 -10.05
C PRO A 246 -4.90 3.72 -9.10
N VAL A 247 -5.57 3.13 -8.10
CA VAL A 247 -4.96 2.13 -7.21
C VAL A 247 -4.50 0.90 -8.01
N ASP A 248 -5.15 0.60 -9.14
CA ASP A 248 -4.73 -0.48 -10.05
C ASP A 248 -3.36 -0.20 -10.66
N GLU A 249 -2.99 1.07 -10.88
CA GLU A 249 -1.66 1.42 -11.37
C GLU A 249 -0.58 1.14 -10.30
N TRP A 250 -0.89 1.31 -9.02
CA TRP A 250 0.04 0.94 -7.95
C TRP A 250 0.29 -0.56 -7.95
N SER A 251 -0.77 -1.35 -8.18
CA SER A 251 -0.70 -2.81 -8.32
C SER A 251 0.14 -3.21 -9.52
N ARG A 252 -0.04 -2.55 -10.68
CA ARG A 252 0.77 -2.77 -11.88
C ARG A 252 2.25 -2.47 -11.65
N LEU A 253 2.57 -1.36 -10.97
CA LEU A 253 3.94 -1.03 -10.60
C LEU A 253 4.56 -2.10 -9.71
N LEU A 254 3.89 -2.51 -8.63
CA LEU A 254 4.39 -3.55 -7.75
C LEU A 254 4.62 -4.87 -8.49
N LEU A 255 3.69 -5.29 -9.37
CA LEU A 255 3.87 -6.49 -10.19
C LEU A 255 5.10 -6.38 -11.08
N ALA A 256 5.28 -5.25 -11.77
CA ALA A 256 6.43 -5.03 -12.65
C ALA A 256 7.74 -5.14 -11.86
N PHE A 257 7.82 -4.52 -10.69
CA PHE A 257 8.99 -4.61 -9.82
C PHE A 257 9.28 -6.04 -9.36
N LEU A 258 8.26 -6.75 -8.87
CA LEU A 258 8.44 -8.11 -8.35
C LEU A 258 8.82 -9.12 -9.44
N VAL A 259 8.29 -8.96 -10.65
CA VAL A 259 8.67 -9.79 -11.81
C VAL A 259 10.10 -9.48 -12.25
N ALA A 260 10.45 -8.21 -12.45
CA ALA A 260 11.80 -7.81 -12.86
C ALA A 260 12.88 -8.29 -11.87
N ASP A 261 12.59 -8.21 -10.57
CA ASP A 261 13.49 -8.71 -9.53
C ASP A 261 13.57 -10.25 -9.51
N ALA A 262 12.46 -10.95 -9.74
CA ALA A 262 12.46 -12.41 -9.82
C ALA A 262 13.26 -12.94 -11.02
N ASP A 263 13.27 -12.20 -12.12
CA ASP A 263 14.02 -12.53 -13.34
C ASP A 263 15.51 -12.13 -13.26
N GLY A 264 15.97 -11.61 -12.12
CA GLY A 264 17.36 -11.17 -11.92
C GLY A 264 17.76 -9.93 -12.75
N SER A 265 16.79 -9.30 -13.42
CA SER A 265 16.98 -8.12 -14.27
C SER A 265 16.95 -6.82 -13.46
N GLY A 266 17.36 -6.88 -12.19
CA GLY A 266 17.06 -5.92 -11.14
C GLY A 266 17.03 -4.46 -11.61
N MET A 267 15.85 -3.83 -11.54
CA MET A 267 15.71 -2.39 -11.70
C MET A 267 16.41 -1.70 -10.54
N THR A 268 17.61 -1.20 -10.78
CA THR A 268 18.30 -0.28 -9.88
C THR A 268 17.61 1.09 -10.01
N LEU A 269 16.96 1.57 -8.93
CA LEU A 269 16.28 2.88 -8.85
C LEU A 269 16.81 3.75 -7.71
#